data_AF-A0A1F4NNU7-F1
#
_entry.id   AF-A0A1F4NNU7-F1
#
_cell.length_a   1.000
_cell.length_b   1.000
_cell.length_c   1.000
_cell.angle_alpha   90.00
_cell.angle_beta   90.00
_cell.angle_gamma   90.00
#
_symmetry.space_group_name_H-M   'P 1'
#
loop_
_entity.id
_entity.type
_entity.pdbx_description
1 polymer ?
#
loop_
_entity_poly.entity_id
_entity_poly.type
_entity_poly.pdbx_seq_one_letter_code
_entity_poly.pdbx_strand_id
1 'polypeptide(L)'
;MSLLSKRADFVGHHIHQFSNEPAIEQALVKSFFQTSNGFYVDVGANDPVLDSQSQHLEVLGWTGLLIEPDPDCCALLRQSRKGVVVEMACSSPENAGKNLQLNRAGPHSTLEAQPIAIGAVVRATVSVPCETLDTILRTHQAPQGFDLLSIDIEGHELVALSGFDFAFWRPRLVLIEDHVTHLKKHQLMTKNGYQLLLRTGLNSWYVPADTAYTFSMAARFEFVRKYYLGLPLRKWRYAR
;
A
#
# COMPACT_ATOMS: atom_id res chain seq x y z
N MET A 1 -1.48 -20.36 -22.03
CA MET A 1 -1.90 -19.25 -21.15
C MET A 1 -1.09 -19.33 -19.85
N SER A 2 -0.38 -18.27 -19.49
CA SER A 2 0.40 -18.23 -18.24
C SER A 2 -0.54 -18.26 -17.03
N LEU A 3 -0.05 -18.62 -15.84
CA LEU A 3 -0.84 -18.58 -14.61
C LEU A 3 -1.42 -17.18 -14.36
N LEU A 4 -0.66 -16.13 -14.69
CA LEU A 4 -1.03 -14.73 -14.53
C LEU A 4 -2.16 -14.31 -15.47
N SER A 5 -2.13 -14.77 -16.73
CA SER A 5 -3.19 -14.46 -17.72
C SER A 5 -4.54 -15.08 -17.36
N LYS A 6 -4.57 -16.06 -16.42
CA LYS A 6 -5.82 -16.59 -15.86
C LYS A 6 -6.39 -15.71 -14.73
N ARG A 7 -5.60 -14.79 -14.18
CA ARG A 7 -6.00 -13.88 -13.09
C ARG A 7 -6.46 -12.54 -13.64
N ALA A 8 -5.68 -11.97 -14.56
CA ALA A 8 -5.94 -10.67 -15.15
C ALA A 8 -5.35 -10.57 -16.57
N ASP A 9 -6.06 -9.84 -17.43
CA ASP A 9 -5.56 -9.26 -18.66
C ASP A 9 -5.39 -7.76 -18.44
N PHE A 10 -4.18 -7.34 -18.07
CA PHE A 10 -3.87 -5.93 -17.82
C PHE A 10 -3.75 -5.10 -19.10
N VAL A 11 -3.64 -5.72 -20.28
CA VAL A 11 -3.60 -5.00 -21.57
C VAL A 11 -5.03 -4.75 -22.06
N GLY A 12 -5.89 -5.75 -21.98
CA GLY A 12 -7.31 -5.65 -22.31
C GLY A 12 -8.19 -5.06 -21.20
N HIS A 13 -7.58 -4.62 -20.09
CA HIS A 13 -8.26 -4.08 -18.91
C HIS A 13 -9.38 -4.99 -18.38
N HIS A 14 -9.09 -6.29 -18.19
CA HIS A 14 -10.07 -7.27 -17.74
C HIS A 14 -9.55 -8.14 -16.59
N ILE A 15 -10.32 -8.21 -15.50
CA ILE A 15 -10.00 -9.03 -14.33
C ILE A 15 -10.83 -10.31 -14.34
N HIS A 16 -10.12 -11.45 -14.41
CA HIS A 16 -10.72 -12.78 -14.37
C HIS A 16 -10.94 -13.27 -12.94
N GLN A 17 -10.03 -12.93 -12.02
CA GLN A 17 -10.06 -13.34 -10.61
C GLN A 17 -9.71 -12.17 -9.69
N PHE A 18 -10.59 -11.92 -8.73
CA PHE A 18 -10.47 -10.76 -7.85
C PHE A 18 -9.61 -11.07 -6.63
N SER A 19 -9.78 -12.24 -5.99
CA SER A 19 -9.01 -12.63 -4.80
C SER A 19 -7.87 -13.57 -5.19
N ASN A 20 -6.64 -13.15 -4.92
CA ASN A 20 -5.41 -13.85 -5.29
C ASN A 20 -4.52 -14.10 -4.05
N GLU A 21 -3.61 -15.06 -4.17
CA GLU A 21 -2.65 -15.41 -3.13
C GLU A 21 -1.51 -14.38 -3.05
N PRO A 22 -0.96 -14.08 -1.85
CA PRO A 22 0.16 -13.15 -1.69
C PRO A 22 1.39 -13.53 -2.54
N ALA A 23 1.68 -14.82 -2.64
CA ALA A 23 2.88 -15.33 -3.32
C ALA A 23 2.97 -14.98 -4.82
N ILE A 24 1.86 -14.57 -5.45
CA ILE A 24 1.85 -14.16 -6.87
C ILE A 24 1.81 -12.64 -7.07
N GLU A 25 1.82 -11.86 -5.99
CA GLU A 25 1.66 -10.41 -6.04
C GLU A 25 2.75 -9.73 -6.88
N GLN A 26 4.02 -9.99 -6.59
CA GLN A 26 5.14 -9.40 -7.35
C GLN A 26 5.10 -9.77 -8.83
N ALA A 27 4.66 -10.98 -9.16
CA ALA A 27 4.50 -11.41 -10.54
C ALA A 27 3.35 -10.68 -11.24
N LEU A 28 2.25 -10.42 -10.54
CA LEU A 28 1.16 -9.57 -11.03
C LEU A 28 1.61 -8.12 -11.21
N VAL A 29 2.43 -7.56 -10.29
CA VAL A 29 2.90 -6.17 -10.37
C VAL A 29 3.77 -6.01 -11.63
N LYS A 30 4.71 -6.93 -11.84
CA LYS A 30 5.55 -6.96 -13.06
C LYS A 30 4.69 -7.11 -14.32
N SER A 31 3.66 -7.95 -14.28
CA SER A 31 2.75 -8.14 -15.41
C SER A 31 1.83 -6.94 -15.68
N PHE A 32 1.51 -6.14 -14.66
CA PHE A 32 0.70 -4.92 -14.78
C PHE A 32 1.49 -3.82 -15.47
N PHE A 33 2.74 -3.59 -15.05
CA PHE A 33 3.55 -2.51 -15.59
C PHE A 33 4.25 -2.83 -16.91
N GLN A 34 4.64 -4.10 -17.12
CA GLN A 34 5.34 -4.56 -18.34
C GLN A 34 6.57 -3.72 -18.72
N THR A 35 7.23 -3.09 -17.74
CA THR A 35 8.43 -2.26 -17.92
C THR A 35 9.52 -2.61 -16.92
N SER A 36 10.78 -2.37 -17.30
CA SER A 36 11.96 -2.50 -16.46
C SER A 36 12.35 -1.20 -15.74
N ASN A 37 11.65 -0.09 -15.99
CA ASN A 37 11.86 1.16 -15.26
C ASN A 37 10.54 1.73 -14.74
N GLY A 38 10.64 2.58 -13.73
CA GLY A 38 9.50 3.21 -13.10
C GLY A 38 9.88 3.86 -11.78
N PHE A 39 8.92 4.56 -11.19
CA PHE A 39 9.06 5.21 -9.90
C PHE A 39 8.09 4.61 -8.87
N TYR A 40 8.63 4.07 -7.78
CA TYR A 40 7.84 3.57 -6.66
C TYR A 40 7.90 4.51 -5.45
N VAL A 41 6.85 4.49 -4.64
CA VAL A 41 6.79 5.08 -3.31
C VAL A 41 6.28 3.99 -2.38
N ASP A 42 7.11 3.60 -1.42
CA ASP A 42 6.81 2.55 -0.46
C ASP A 42 6.67 3.16 0.93
N VAL A 43 5.43 3.29 1.42
CA VAL A 43 5.11 3.90 2.72
C VAL A 43 4.94 2.78 3.75
N GLY A 44 5.84 2.76 4.74
CA GLY A 44 6.03 1.60 5.64
C GLY A 44 7.01 0.59 5.07
N ALA A 45 8.14 1.08 4.53
CA ALA A 45 9.09 0.25 3.78
C ALA A 45 9.75 -0.88 4.61
N ASN A 46 9.81 -0.73 5.94
CA ASN A 46 10.17 -1.77 6.90
C ASN A 46 11.44 -2.57 6.55
N ASP A 47 11.35 -3.91 6.46
CA ASP A 47 12.48 -4.78 6.16
C ASP A 47 12.91 -4.63 4.68
N PRO A 48 14.22 -4.52 4.39
CA PRO A 48 14.70 -4.31 3.03
C PRO A 48 14.36 -5.45 2.05
N VAL A 49 14.06 -6.67 2.52
CA VAL A 49 13.88 -7.84 1.68
C VAL A 49 12.58 -8.58 1.99
N LEU A 50 12.32 -8.88 3.26
CA LEU A 50 11.17 -9.63 3.70
C LEU A 50 9.90 -8.81 3.50
N ASP A 51 8.93 -9.40 2.80
CA ASP A 51 7.63 -8.77 2.49
C ASP A 51 7.73 -7.40 1.79
N SER A 52 8.89 -7.07 1.18
CA SER A 52 9.07 -5.77 0.54
C SER A 52 8.27 -5.64 -0.76
N GLN A 53 7.53 -4.54 -0.85
CA GLN A 53 6.68 -4.19 -1.99
C GLN A 53 7.44 -3.60 -3.17
N SER A 54 8.67 -3.14 -2.94
CA SER A 54 9.47 -2.39 -3.93
C SER A 54 10.80 -3.06 -4.32
N GLN A 55 11.34 -3.97 -3.49
CA GLN A 55 12.67 -4.58 -3.72
C GLN A 55 12.80 -5.20 -5.11
N HIS A 56 11.79 -5.97 -5.50
CA HIS A 56 11.77 -6.69 -6.76
C HIS A 56 11.69 -5.79 -8.00
N LEU A 57 11.23 -4.54 -7.84
CA LEU A 57 11.18 -3.52 -8.89
C LEU A 57 12.52 -2.80 -8.99
N GLU A 58 13.14 -2.51 -7.84
CA GLU A 58 14.46 -1.91 -7.77
C GLU A 58 15.52 -2.78 -8.46
N VAL A 59 15.43 -4.10 -8.29
CA VAL A 59 16.27 -5.08 -9.02
C VAL A 59 16.08 -4.98 -10.54
N LEU A 60 14.89 -4.61 -11.01
CA LEU A 60 14.62 -4.42 -12.44
C LEU A 60 15.14 -3.09 -12.99
N GLY A 61 15.53 -2.15 -12.13
CA GLY A 61 16.01 -0.82 -12.51
C GLY A 61 15.08 0.32 -12.10
N TRP A 62 14.03 0.05 -11.32
CA TRP A 62 13.18 1.11 -10.79
C TRP A 62 13.90 1.92 -9.72
N THR A 63 13.52 3.18 -9.60
CA THR A 63 13.95 4.08 -8.53
C THR A 63 12.76 4.46 -7.68
N GLY A 64 12.97 4.96 -6.47
CA GLY A 64 11.83 5.33 -5.65
C GLY A 64 12.18 5.81 -4.26
N LEU A 65 11.13 6.08 -3.50
CA LEU A 65 11.20 6.47 -2.10
C LEU A 65 10.82 5.29 -1.21
N LEU A 66 11.60 5.09 -0.15
CA LEU A 66 11.34 4.14 0.93
C LEU A 66 11.06 4.98 2.18
N ILE A 67 9.79 5.17 2.51
CA ILE A 67 9.37 6.00 3.63
C ILE A 67 9.12 5.10 4.83
N GLU A 68 9.91 5.27 5.88
CA GLU A 68 9.90 4.42 7.07
C GLU A 68 10.20 5.28 8.31
N PRO A 69 9.36 5.25 9.36
CA PRO A 69 9.62 6.02 10.57
C PRO A 69 10.64 5.39 11.53
N ASP A 70 10.81 4.06 11.55
CA ASP A 70 11.71 3.39 12.51
C ASP A 70 13.19 3.58 12.09
N PRO A 71 14.04 4.20 12.95
CA PRO A 71 15.45 4.42 12.65
C PRO A 71 16.24 3.12 12.41
N ASP A 72 15.89 2.03 13.10
CA ASP A 72 16.57 0.74 12.96
C ASP A 72 16.27 0.13 11.58
N CYS A 73 15.01 0.19 11.14
CA CYS A 73 14.61 -0.22 9.79
C CYS A 73 15.24 0.69 8.72
N CYS A 74 15.26 2.00 8.94
CA CYS A 74 15.92 2.95 8.04
C CYS A 74 17.42 2.66 7.86
N ALA A 75 18.12 2.30 8.93
CA ALA A 75 19.52 1.91 8.85
C ALA A 75 19.72 0.67 7.97
N LEU A 76 18.87 -0.35 8.10
CA LEU A 76 18.90 -1.55 7.27
C LEU A 76 18.57 -1.25 5.80
N LEU A 77 17.56 -0.43 5.55
CA LEU A 77 17.17 0.02 4.21
C LEU A 77 18.34 0.74 3.52
N ARG A 78 19.00 1.70 4.20
CA ARG A 78 20.16 2.43 3.64
C ARG A 78 21.35 1.53 3.32
N GLN A 79 21.51 0.43 4.05
CA GLN A 79 22.59 -0.53 3.81
C GLN A 79 22.34 -1.42 2.60
N SER A 80 21.07 -1.76 2.34
CA SER A 80 20.71 -2.85 1.42
C SER A 80 19.94 -2.42 0.18
N ARG A 81 19.42 -1.18 0.16
CA ARG A 81 18.56 -0.64 -0.91
C ARG A 81 19.20 0.60 -1.54
N LYS A 82 18.90 0.80 -2.83
CA LYS A 82 19.30 1.95 -3.66
C LYS A 82 18.24 3.05 -3.67
N GLY A 83 17.00 2.74 -3.29
CA GLY A 83 15.94 3.74 -3.14
C GLY A 83 16.31 4.80 -2.10
N VAL A 84 15.73 6.00 -2.25
CA VAL A 84 15.95 7.08 -1.29
C VAL A 84 15.17 6.77 -0.01
N VAL A 85 15.89 6.57 1.10
CA VAL A 85 15.29 6.32 2.41
C VAL A 85 14.89 7.64 3.06
N VAL A 86 13.60 7.76 3.36
CA VAL A 86 13.00 8.91 4.05
C VAL A 86 12.60 8.45 5.44
N GLU A 87 13.39 8.86 6.44
CA GLU A 87 13.17 8.51 7.85
C GLU A 87 12.09 9.43 8.45
N MET A 88 10.83 9.12 8.18
CA MET A 88 9.68 9.97 8.46
C MET A 88 8.40 9.13 8.54
N ALA A 89 7.53 9.45 9.48
CA ALA A 89 6.17 8.94 9.48
C ALA A 89 5.26 9.73 8.53
N CYS A 90 4.38 9.04 7.82
CA CYS A 90 3.30 9.67 7.06
C CYS A 90 2.04 9.80 7.91
N SER A 91 1.50 11.01 8.08
CA SER A 91 0.24 11.23 8.81
C SER A 91 -0.58 12.37 8.19
N SER A 92 -1.61 12.83 8.92
CA SER A 92 -2.50 13.89 8.47
C SER A 92 -1.83 15.28 8.47
N PRO A 93 -2.38 16.26 7.73
CA PRO A 93 -1.92 17.64 7.76
C PRO A 93 -1.83 18.24 9.16
N GLU A 94 -2.73 17.86 10.08
CA GLU A 94 -2.69 18.34 11.46
C GLU A 94 -1.46 17.87 12.23
N ASN A 95 -0.86 16.74 11.83
CA ASN A 95 0.34 16.17 12.44
C ASN A 95 1.64 16.57 11.75
N ALA A 96 1.57 17.27 10.61
CA ALA A 96 2.72 17.72 9.86
C ALA A 96 3.68 18.55 10.73
N GLY A 97 4.98 18.28 10.59
CA GLY A 97 6.06 18.93 11.36
C GLY A 97 6.13 18.54 12.85
N LYS A 98 5.29 17.62 13.34
CA LYS A 98 5.35 17.14 14.74
C LYS A 98 6.20 15.88 14.84
N ASN A 99 6.61 15.57 16.07
CA ASN A 99 7.07 14.22 16.41
C ASN A 99 5.91 13.40 16.97
N LEU A 100 5.70 12.20 16.44
CA LEU A 100 4.70 11.25 16.90
C LEU A 100 5.36 10.07 17.62
N GLN A 101 4.59 9.38 18.46
CA GLN A 101 5.07 8.17 19.14
C GLN A 101 4.78 6.95 18.26
N LEU A 102 5.85 6.30 17.79
CA LEU A 102 5.79 5.03 17.09
C LEU A 102 5.82 3.89 18.11
N ASN A 103 4.81 3.03 18.09
CA ASN A 103 4.79 1.79 18.84
C ASN A 103 5.54 0.71 18.06
N ARG A 104 6.73 0.32 18.54
CA ARG A 104 7.58 -0.68 17.88
C ARG A 104 7.13 -2.09 18.22
N ALA A 105 6.59 -2.79 17.23
CA ALA A 105 6.09 -4.16 17.32
C ALA A 105 6.69 -5.07 16.24
N GLY A 106 7.90 -4.76 15.77
CA GLY A 106 8.56 -5.48 14.68
C GLY A 106 7.87 -5.15 13.35
N PRO A 107 7.46 -6.16 12.55
CA PRO A 107 6.79 -5.91 11.28
C PRO A 107 5.46 -5.14 11.44
N HIS A 108 4.86 -5.19 12.63
CA HIS A 108 3.57 -4.58 12.94
C HIS A 108 3.67 -3.23 13.67
N SER A 109 4.76 -2.50 13.47
CA SER A 109 4.97 -1.20 14.11
C SER A 109 3.98 -0.17 13.59
N THR A 110 3.40 0.65 14.46
CA THR A 110 2.28 1.54 14.10
C THR A 110 2.29 2.84 14.90
N LEU A 111 1.72 3.90 14.31
CA LEU A 111 1.38 5.15 15.00
C LEU A 111 0.05 5.06 15.77
N GLU A 112 -0.74 4.02 15.54
CA GLU A 112 -1.97 3.78 16.27
C GLU A 112 -1.69 3.37 17.72
N ALA A 113 -2.65 3.63 18.61
CA ALA A 113 -2.50 3.30 20.03
C ALA A 113 -2.26 1.80 20.29
N GLN A 114 -2.75 0.93 19.40
CA GLN A 114 -2.56 -0.51 19.43
C GLN A 114 -2.38 -1.05 18.00
N PRO A 115 -1.50 -2.04 17.78
CA PRO A 115 -1.38 -2.73 16.50
C PRO A 115 -2.68 -3.44 16.11
N ILE A 116 -2.98 -3.49 14.81
CA ILE A 116 -4.17 -4.18 14.27
C ILE A 116 -3.91 -5.69 14.14
N ALA A 117 -2.65 -6.08 13.91
CA ALA A 117 -2.26 -7.48 13.81
C ALA A 117 -2.51 -8.23 15.14
N ILE A 118 -3.30 -9.32 15.04
CA ILE A 118 -3.64 -10.16 16.19
C ILE A 118 -2.37 -10.80 16.76
N GLY A 119 -2.07 -10.53 18.03
CA GLY A 119 -0.91 -11.08 18.73
C GLY A 119 0.37 -10.25 18.59
N ALA A 120 0.32 -9.10 17.92
CA ALA A 120 1.43 -8.16 17.92
C ALA A 120 1.66 -7.59 19.33
N VAL A 121 2.94 -7.51 19.73
CA VAL A 121 3.35 -7.04 21.06
C VAL A 121 4.23 -5.82 20.90
N VAL A 122 3.82 -4.69 21.47
CA VAL A 122 4.63 -3.48 21.53
C VAL A 122 5.80 -3.71 22.47
N ARG A 123 7.02 -3.66 21.93
CA ARG A 123 8.27 -3.90 22.67
C ARG A 123 8.90 -2.61 23.18
N ALA A 124 8.69 -1.52 22.47
CA ALA A 124 9.20 -0.20 22.82
C ALA A 124 8.40 0.90 22.12
N THR A 125 8.62 2.14 22.52
CA THR A 125 8.15 3.33 21.79
C THR A 125 9.33 4.20 21.41
N VAL A 126 9.20 4.94 20.30
CA VAL A 126 10.20 5.93 19.86
C VAL A 126 9.49 7.15 19.29
N SER A 127 10.06 8.33 19.53
CA SER A 127 9.55 9.58 18.97
C SER A 127 10.13 9.79 17.58
N VAL A 128 9.27 9.90 16.56
CA VAL A 128 9.66 9.96 15.14
C VAL A 128 9.11 11.23 14.51
N PRO A 129 9.87 11.88 13.60
CA PRO A 129 9.35 13.02 12.86
C PRO A 129 8.22 12.57 11.93
N CYS A 130 7.25 13.44 11.74
CA CYS A 130 6.07 13.16 10.95
C CYS A 130 5.81 14.29 9.94
N GLU A 131 5.37 13.89 8.75
CA GLU A 131 5.00 14.83 7.70
C GLU A 131 3.86 14.25 6.84
N THR A 132 3.23 15.08 6.00
CA THR A 132 2.25 14.57 5.02
C THR A 132 2.97 13.86 3.87
N LEU A 133 2.30 12.85 3.31
CA LEU A 133 2.81 12.17 2.11
C LEU A 133 3.06 13.17 0.97
N ASP A 134 2.17 14.15 0.79
CA ASP A 134 2.30 15.22 -0.20
C ASP A 134 3.60 16.02 -0.05
N THR A 135 3.91 16.52 1.15
CA THR A 135 5.14 17.27 1.41
C THR A 135 6.38 16.42 1.16
N ILE A 136 6.37 15.15 1.58
CA ILE A 136 7.49 14.23 1.36
C ILE A 136 7.73 14.05 -0.15
N LEU A 137 6.67 13.78 -0.92
CA LEU A 137 6.76 13.60 -2.37
C LEU A 137 7.29 14.86 -3.08
N ARG A 138 6.84 16.06 -2.69
CA ARG A 138 7.35 17.33 -3.24
C ARG A 138 8.82 17.55 -2.90
N THR A 139 9.18 17.33 -1.64
CA THR A 139 10.55 17.52 -1.13
C THR A 139 11.55 16.64 -1.86
N HIS A 140 11.16 15.40 -2.15
CA HIS A 140 11.98 14.43 -2.86
C HIS A 140 11.75 14.42 -4.38
N GLN A 141 11.02 15.40 -4.91
CA GLN A 141 10.80 15.58 -6.35
C GLN A 141 10.24 14.32 -7.03
N ALA A 142 9.34 13.60 -6.35
CA ALA A 142 8.65 12.47 -6.97
C ALA A 142 7.94 12.92 -8.26
N PRO A 143 7.95 12.10 -9.33
CA PRO A 143 7.29 12.48 -10.56
C PRO A 143 5.77 12.49 -10.37
N GLN A 144 5.11 13.48 -10.95
CA GLN A 144 3.66 13.50 -11.04
C GLN A 144 3.19 12.29 -11.87
N GLY A 145 2.15 11.58 -11.43
CA GLY A 145 1.67 10.38 -12.11
C GLY A 145 2.61 9.18 -11.98
N PHE A 146 3.38 9.09 -10.89
CA PHE A 146 4.32 8.00 -10.65
C PHE A 146 3.64 6.62 -10.65
N ASP A 147 4.45 5.57 -10.78
CA ASP A 147 3.95 4.26 -11.18
C ASP A 147 3.29 3.51 -10.04
N LEU A 148 3.98 3.33 -8.91
CA LEU A 148 3.49 2.52 -7.79
C LEU A 148 3.49 3.32 -6.49
N LEU A 149 2.34 3.37 -5.81
CA LEU A 149 2.23 3.75 -4.41
C LEU A 149 1.86 2.52 -3.59
N SER A 150 2.72 2.09 -2.68
CA SER A 150 2.42 1.05 -1.68
C SER A 150 2.27 1.70 -0.32
N ILE A 151 1.25 1.31 0.43
CA ILE A 151 0.99 1.81 1.79
C ILE A 151 0.62 0.64 2.70
N ASP A 152 1.51 0.37 3.64
CA ASP A 152 1.33 -0.60 4.70
C ASP A 152 1.90 0.00 6.00
N ILE A 153 1.04 0.67 6.77
CA ILE A 153 1.43 1.38 8.00
C ILE A 153 0.54 0.97 9.17
N GLU A 154 0.08 -0.28 9.14
CA GLU A 154 -0.54 -0.99 10.25
C GLU A 154 -1.69 -0.20 10.89
N GLY A 155 -2.59 0.30 10.04
CA GLY A 155 -3.84 0.96 10.45
C GLY A 155 -3.91 2.47 10.27
N HIS A 156 -2.77 3.12 10.05
CA HIS A 156 -2.70 4.57 9.94
C HIS A 156 -2.99 5.10 8.51
N GLU A 157 -3.36 4.23 7.56
CA GLU A 157 -3.45 4.55 6.12
C GLU A 157 -4.47 5.66 5.84
N LEU A 158 -5.64 5.62 6.51
CA LEU A 158 -6.67 6.65 6.32
C LEU A 158 -6.22 8.02 6.80
N VAL A 159 -5.41 8.06 7.86
CA VAL A 159 -4.88 9.30 8.43
C VAL A 159 -3.78 9.84 7.51
N ALA A 160 -2.85 8.99 7.09
CA ALA A 160 -1.79 9.34 6.14
C ALA A 160 -2.33 9.84 4.78
N LEU A 161 -3.45 9.27 4.30
CA LEU A 161 -4.08 9.66 3.03
C LEU A 161 -5.06 10.83 3.15
N SER A 162 -5.33 11.34 4.36
CA SER A 162 -6.33 12.39 4.55
C SER A 162 -6.01 13.72 3.84
N GLY A 163 -4.73 14.02 3.66
CA GLY A 163 -4.24 15.21 2.94
C GLY A 163 -3.61 14.91 1.58
N PHE A 164 -3.71 13.67 1.08
CA PHE A 164 -3.06 13.27 -0.17
C PHE A 164 -3.81 13.80 -1.39
N ASP A 165 -3.13 14.51 -2.28
CA ASP A 165 -3.71 15.04 -3.51
C ASP A 165 -3.74 13.97 -4.61
N PHE A 166 -4.77 13.12 -4.55
CA PHE A 166 -5.01 12.05 -5.53
C PHE A 166 -5.16 12.56 -6.97
N ALA A 167 -5.62 13.79 -7.16
CA ALA A 167 -5.83 14.36 -8.49
C ALA A 167 -4.50 14.81 -9.10
N PHE A 168 -3.63 15.42 -8.30
CA PHE A 168 -2.30 15.85 -8.72
C PHE A 168 -1.37 14.65 -8.90
N TRP A 169 -1.13 13.86 -7.83
CA TRP A 169 -0.13 12.79 -7.84
C TRP A 169 -0.54 11.60 -8.69
N ARG A 170 -1.84 11.29 -8.71
CA ARG A 170 -2.49 10.28 -9.53
C ARG A 170 -1.64 9.01 -9.82
N PRO A 171 -1.18 8.24 -8.80
CA PRO A 171 -0.35 7.07 -9.06
C PRO A 171 -1.05 6.04 -9.95
N ARG A 172 -0.30 5.37 -10.83
CA ARG A 172 -0.87 4.43 -11.81
C ARG A 172 -1.41 3.15 -11.15
N LEU A 173 -0.75 2.68 -10.10
CA LEU A 173 -1.20 1.59 -9.24
C LEU A 173 -0.99 1.99 -7.77
N VAL A 174 -2.01 1.77 -6.96
CA VAL A 174 -1.95 1.96 -5.51
C VAL A 174 -2.24 0.63 -4.81
N LEU A 175 -1.34 0.19 -3.96
CA LEU A 175 -1.50 -0.95 -3.06
C LEU A 175 -1.75 -0.42 -1.65
N ILE A 176 -2.87 -0.81 -1.05
CA ILE A 176 -3.21 -0.42 0.34
C ILE A 176 -3.48 -1.68 1.14
N GLU A 177 -2.76 -1.83 2.25
CA GLU A 177 -3.04 -2.88 3.22
C GLU A 177 -4.46 -2.71 3.78
N ASP A 178 -5.30 -3.74 3.70
CA ASP A 178 -6.70 -3.66 4.11
C ASP A 178 -7.25 -5.02 4.56
N HIS A 179 -7.44 -5.18 5.86
CA HIS A 179 -8.14 -6.33 6.45
C HIS A 179 -9.64 -6.43 6.07
N VAL A 180 -10.20 -5.36 5.51
CA VAL A 180 -11.62 -5.21 5.14
C VAL A 180 -12.53 -5.49 6.34
N THR A 181 -12.21 -4.84 7.47
CA THR A 181 -13.09 -4.75 8.64
C THR A 181 -14.09 -3.59 8.48
N HIS A 182 -13.77 -2.61 7.65
CA HIS A 182 -14.63 -1.49 7.27
C HIS A 182 -14.48 -1.17 5.78
N LEU A 183 -15.46 -0.45 5.22
CA LEU A 183 -15.39 0.03 3.82
C LEU A 183 -14.69 1.39 3.67
N LYS A 184 -14.14 1.96 4.75
CA LYS A 184 -13.61 3.33 4.74
C LYS A 184 -12.48 3.53 3.73
N LYS A 185 -11.50 2.61 3.67
CA LYS A 185 -10.40 2.64 2.68
C LYS A 185 -10.94 2.58 1.26
N HIS A 186 -11.84 1.63 1.00
CA HIS A 186 -12.51 1.53 -0.30
C HIS A 186 -13.30 2.79 -0.68
N GLN A 187 -14.06 3.37 0.25
CA GLN A 187 -14.82 4.61 0.03
C GLN A 187 -13.92 5.82 -0.23
N LEU A 188 -12.78 5.92 0.48
CA LEU A 188 -11.80 6.98 0.26
C LEU A 188 -11.26 6.90 -1.18
N MET A 189 -10.83 5.72 -1.61
CA MET A 189 -10.26 5.53 -2.94
C MET A 189 -11.30 5.80 -4.05
N THR A 190 -12.51 5.26 -3.93
CA THR A 190 -13.56 5.47 -4.94
C THR A 190 -14.01 6.92 -5.03
N LYS A 191 -14.13 7.62 -3.88
CA LYS A 191 -14.42 9.05 -3.86
C LYS A 191 -13.34 9.88 -4.58
N ASN A 192 -12.09 9.44 -4.52
CA ASN A 192 -10.95 10.10 -5.16
C ASN A 192 -10.65 9.58 -6.58
N GLY A 193 -11.63 8.93 -7.23
CA GLY A 193 -11.52 8.56 -8.64
C GLY A 193 -10.68 7.31 -8.89
N TYR A 194 -10.57 6.40 -7.91
CA TYR A 194 -9.92 5.11 -8.08
C TYR A 194 -10.92 3.95 -8.12
N GLN A 195 -10.62 2.98 -8.98
CA GLN A 195 -11.31 1.71 -9.07
C GLN A 195 -10.52 0.66 -8.29
N LEU A 196 -11.21 -0.11 -7.44
CA LEU A 196 -10.63 -1.31 -6.84
C LEU A 196 -10.49 -2.38 -7.92
N LEU A 197 -9.26 -2.78 -8.21
CA LEU A 197 -8.89 -3.67 -9.30
C LEU A 197 -8.95 -5.15 -8.90
N LEU A 198 -8.19 -5.53 -7.88
CA LEU A 198 -8.09 -6.90 -7.37
C LEU A 198 -7.49 -6.88 -5.97
N ARG A 199 -7.27 -8.06 -5.39
CA ARG A 199 -6.58 -8.25 -4.13
C ARG A 199 -5.60 -9.39 -4.16
N THR A 200 -4.54 -9.26 -3.37
CA THR A 200 -3.52 -10.27 -3.08
C THR A 200 -3.31 -10.32 -1.57
N GLY A 201 -3.91 -11.32 -0.92
CA GLY A 201 -3.94 -11.36 0.55
C GLY A 201 -4.59 -10.11 1.18
N LEU A 202 -3.79 -9.35 1.93
CA LEU A 202 -4.21 -8.12 2.62
C LEU A 202 -4.15 -6.88 1.72
N ASN A 203 -3.42 -6.91 0.62
CA ASN A 203 -3.29 -5.77 -0.28
C ASN A 203 -4.50 -5.61 -1.20
N SER A 204 -5.06 -4.41 -1.20
CA SER A 204 -6.06 -3.94 -2.15
C SER A 204 -5.40 -3.14 -3.24
N TRP A 205 -5.65 -3.53 -4.50
CA TRP A 205 -5.08 -2.85 -5.66
C TRP A 205 -6.08 -1.84 -6.19
N TYR A 206 -5.65 -0.60 -6.38
CA TYR A 206 -6.44 0.46 -6.93
C TYR A 206 -5.75 1.09 -8.14
N VAL A 207 -6.55 1.43 -9.16
CA VAL A 207 -6.10 2.13 -10.37
C VAL A 207 -6.99 3.34 -10.63
N PRO A 208 -6.54 4.38 -11.36
CA PRO A 208 -7.42 5.46 -11.79
C PRO A 208 -8.66 4.92 -12.51
N ALA A 209 -9.85 5.38 -12.12
CA ALA A 209 -11.11 4.78 -12.56
C ALA A 209 -11.40 4.94 -14.07
N ASP A 210 -10.77 5.92 -14.71
CA ASP A 210 -10.80 6.13 -16.15
C ASP A 210 -9.96 5.12 -16.96
N THR A 211 -9.15 4.29 -16.30
CA THR A 211 -8.56 3.11 -16.93
C THR A 211 -9.62 2.07 -17.32
N ALA A 212 -10.81 2.12 -16.70
CA ALA A 212 -12.01 1.37 -17.07
C ALA A 212 -11.84 -0.16 -17.09
N TYR A 213 -11.25 -0.73 -16.04
CA TYR A 213 -11.15 -2.18 -15.91
C TYR A 213 -12.53 -2.84 -15.79
N THR A 214 -12.70 -3.96 -16.48
CA THR A 214 -13.90 -4.79 -16.42
C THR A 214 -13.65 -6.07 -15.63
N PHE A 215 -14.73 -6.73 -15.21
CA PHE A 215 -14.65 -7.94 -14.39
C PHE A 215 -15.48 -9.06 -14.99
N SER A 216 -14.92 -10.27 -14.94
CA SER A 216 -15.68 -11.51 -15.11
C SER A 216 -16.79 -11.62 -14.06
N MET A 217 -17.83 -12.42 -14.34
CA MET A 217 -18.90 -12.67 -13.36
C MET A 217 -18.37 -13.30 -12.07
N ALA A 218 -17.38 -14.18 -12.17
CA ALA A 218 -16.74 -14.81 -11.01
C ALA A 218 -15.99 -13.76 -10.16
N ALA A 219 -15.20 -12.88 -10.79
CA ALA A 219 -14.48 -11.82 -10.10
C ALA A 219 -15.42 -10.82 -9.42
N ARG A 220 -16.54 -10.46 -10.07
CA ARG A 220 -17.60 -9.63 -9.45
C ARG A 220 -18.17 -10.29 -8.20
N PHE A 221 -18.47 -11.59 -8.27
CA PHE A 221 -18.98 -12.33 -7.12
C PHE A 221 -17.97 -12.40 -5.98
N GLU A 222 -16.69 -12.66 -6.28
CA GLU A 222 -15.62 -12.64 -5.28
C GLU A 222 -15.48 -11.28 -4.60
N PHE A 223 -15.52 -10.20 -5.37
CA PHE A 223 -15.52 -8.84 -4.85
C PHE A 223 -16.69 -8.61 -3.90
N VAL A 224 -17.92 -8.90 -4.33
CA VAL A 224 -19.14 -8.71 -3.51
C VAL A 224 -19.06 -9.56 -2.23
N ARG A 225 -18.69 -10.83 -2.37
CA ARG A 225 -18.54 -11.77 -1.26
C ARG A 225 -17.51 -11.27 -0.24
N LYS A 226 -16.38 -10.75 -0.71
CA LYS A 226 -15.35 -10.18 0.16
C LYS A 226 -15.88 -8.88 0.79
N TYR A 227 -16.13 -7.83 0.03
CA TYR A 227 -16.34 -6.49 0.61
C TYR A 227 -17.68 -6.31 1.32
N TYR A 228 -18.70 -7.09 1.00
CA TYR A 228 -20.04 -6.88 1.55
C TYR A 228 -20.52 -8.08 2.37
N LEU A 229 -20.55 -9.28 1.80
CA LEU A 229 -21.13 -10.44 2.50
C LEU A 229 -20.26 -10.94 3.66
N GLY A 230 -18.94 -10.93 3.51
CA GLY A 230 -17.98 -11.37 4.53
C GLY A 230 -17.61 -10.29 5.56
N LEU A 231 -18.14 -9.07 5.42
CA LEU A 231 -17.80 -7.95 6.30
C LEU A 231 -18.29 -8.15 7.75
N PRO A 232 -19.54 -8.58 8.03
CA PRO A 232 -20.02 -8.75 9.40
C PRO A 232 -19.20 -9.76 10.21
N LEU A 233 -18.87 -10.91 9.60
CA LEU A 233 -18.08 -11.97 10.23
C LEU A 233 -16.67 -11.50 10.59
N ARG A 234 -16.04 -10.70 9.72
CA ARG A 234 -14.71 -10.15 10.00
C ARG A 234 -14.74 -9.09 11.08
N LYS A 235 -15.71 -8.17 11.06
CA LYS A 235 -15.90 -7.22 12.17
C LYS A 235 -15.99 -7.93 13.52
N TRP A 236 -16.76 -9.01 13.58
CA TRP A 236 -16.88 -9.81 14.80
C TRP A 236 -15.54 -10.43 15.24
N ARG A 237 -14.76 -10.97 14.29
CA ARG A 237 -13.45 -11.60 14.60
C ARG A 237 -12.40 -10.60 15.10
N TYR A 238 -12.38 -9.39 14.57
CA TYR A 238 -11.41 -8.34 14.93
C TYR A 238 -11.87 -7.44 16.09
N ALA A 239 -13.09 -7.64 16.61
CA ALA A 239 -13.58 -6.95 17.81
C ALA A 239 -13.26 -7.69 19.12
N ARG A 240 -12.52 -8.80 19.04
CA ARG A 240 -12.04 -9.62 20.17
C ARG A 240 -10.55 -9.42 20.33
#